data_AF-A0A3M1HUC2-F1
#
_entry.id   AF-A0A3M1HUC2-F1
#
_cell.length_a   1.000
_cell.length_b   1.000
_cell.length_c   1.000
_cell.angle_alpha   90.00
_cell.angle_beta   90.00
_cell.angle_gamma   90.00
#
_symmetry.space_group_name_H-M   'P 1'
#
loop_
_entity.id
_entity.type
_entity.pdbx_description
1 polymer ?
#
loop_
_entity_poly.entity_id
_entity_poly.type
_entity_poly.pdbx_seq_one_letter_code
_entity_poly.pdbx_strand_id
1 'polypeptide(L)'
;MFMLEMYNGEGEWTAAKKLWEIVEMGEEFIEYIPNLHYSLLPIHQMSREELEKYGKGLGAVFLLEQGFGEEEEELKKRLEEASKMLFKEEKELVQAIGKWFQMRLKGSELEPSLVEEILEK
;
A
#
# COMPACT_ATOMS: atom_id res chain seq x y z
N MET A 1 -9.95 -12.56 14.89
CA MET A 1 -9.14 -11.33 14.65
C MET A 1 -8.82 -11.30 13.16
N PHE A 2 -9.04 -10.18 12.49
CA PHE A 2 -8.83 -10.04 11.04
C PHE A 2 -7.53 -9.27 10.81
N MET A 3 -6.55 -9.91 10.17
CA MET A 3 -5.24 -9.32 9.85
C MET A 3 -5.19 -9.10 8.35
N LEU A 4 -5.03 -7.85 7.93
CA LEU A 4 -4.86 -7.46 6.52
C LEU A 4 -3.37 -7.21 6.27
N GLU A 5 -2.81 -7.93 5.29
CA GLU A 5 -1.42 -7.80 4.85
C GLU A 5 -1.39 -7.16 3.46
N MET A 6 -0.66 -6.05 3.31
CA MET A 6 -0.42 -5.44 2.00
C MET A 6 0.81 -6.05 1.36
N TYR A 7 0.68 -6.51 0.12
CA TYR A 7 1.80 -7.10 -0.61
C TYR A 7 2.10 -6.35 -1.91
N ASN A 8 3.28 -5.73 -1.91
CA ASN A 8 3.81 -4.92 -3.00
C ASN A 8 5.13 -5.50 -3.56
N GLY A 9 5.29 -6.82 -3.53
CA GLY A 9 6.46 -7.48 -4.12
C GLY A 9 6.32 -7.66 -5.64
N GLU A 10 7.43 -7.94 -6.33
CA GLU A 10 7.47 -8.12 -7.79
C GLU A 10 6.84 -9.43 -8.29
N GLY A 11 6.68 -10.43 -7.42
CA GLY A 11 6.23 -11.77 -7.79
C GLY A 11 4.91 -12.17 -7.12
N GLU A 12 4.46 -13.41 -7.31
CA GLU A 12 3.31 -13.94 -6.58
C GLU A 12 3.65 -14.18 -5.10
N TRP A 13 2.66 -13.99 -4.22
CA TRP A 13 2.82 -14.32 -2.81
C TRP A 13 2.90 -15.83 -2.61
N THR A 14 4.01 -16.29 -2.03
CA THR A 14 4.29 -17.72 -1.80
C THR A 14 4.32 -18.12 -0.33
N ALA A 15 4.25 -17.16 0.61
CA ALA A 15 4.28 -17.46 2.03
C ALA A 15 2.94 -17.99 2.55
N ALA A 16 2.98 -18.70 3.67
CA ALA A 16 1.79 -19.19 4.36
C ALA A 16 0.81 -18.06 4.71
N LYS A 17 -0.49 -18.34 4.59
CA LYS A 17 -1.59 -17.43 4.95
C LYS A 17 -2.26 -17.81 6.27
N LYS A 18 -1.92 -18.96 6.84
CA LYS A 18 -2.45 -19.44 8.11
C LYS A 18 -1.30 -19.84 9.02
N LEU A 19 -1.43 -19.56 10.31
CA LEU A 19 -0.37 -19.85 11.29
C LEU A 19 0.01 -21.33 11.31
N TRP A 20 -0.97 -22.24 11.20
CA TRP A 20 -0.69 -23.68 11.26
C TRP A 20 0.18 -24.17 10.09
N GLU A 21 0.22 -23.47 8.94
CA GLU A 21 1.03 -23.86 7.77
C GLU A 21 2.54 -23.72 8.04
N ILE A 22 2.94 -22.97 9.06
CA ILE A 22 4.35 -22.78 9.46
C ILE A 22 4.70 -23.44 10.78
N VAL A 23 3.73 -24.07 11.45
CA VAL A 23 3.95 -24.82 12.69
C VAL A 23 4.26 -26.27 12.30
N GLU A 24 5.33 -26.82 12.87
CA GLU A 24 5.66 -28.24 12.69
C GLU A 24 4.51 -29.10 13.22
N MET A 25 4.03 -30.03 12.38
CA MET A 25 2.81 -30.82 12.65
C MET A 25 1.55 -29.96 12.91
N GLY A 26 1.47 -28.78 12.28
CA GLY A 26 0.37 -27.84 12.53
C GLY A 26 -1.02 -28.37 12.14
N GLU A 27 -1.10 -29.31 11.19
CA GLU A 27 -2.36 -29.95 10.81
C GLU A 27 -2.87 -30.86 11.94
N GLU A 28 -1.98 -31.60 12.60
CA GLU A 28 -2.30 -32.50 13.71
C GLU A 28 -2.70 -31.78 15.00
N PHE A 29 -2.25 -30.54 15.19
CA PHE A 29 -2.53 -29.73 16.39
C PHE A 29 -3.47 -28.55 16.13
N ILE A 30 -4.24 -28.57 15.04
CA ILE A 30 -5.07 -27.42 14.62
C ILE A 30 -6.06 -26.93 15.70
N GLU A 31 -6.53 -27.84 16.57
CA GLU A 31 -7.44 -27.51 17.68
C GLU A 31 -6.77 -26.71 18.81
N TYR A 32 -5.43 -26.78 18.90
CA TYR A 32 -4.62 -26.10 19.92
C TYR A 32 -3.89 -24.86 19.38
N ILE A 33 -3.91 -24.65 18.06
CA ILE A 33 -3.28 -23.50 17.40
C ILE A 33 -4.33 -22.41 17.18
N PRO A 34 -4.06 -21.15 17.57
CA PRO A 34 -4.96 -20.05 17.24
C PRO A 34 -5.21 -19.97 15.73
N ASN A 35 -6.50 -19.92 15.34
CA ASN A 35 -6.89 -19.80 13.94
C ASN A 35 -6.66 -18.36 13.43
N LEU A 36 -5.39 -18.04 13.19
CA LEU A 36 -4.93 -16.80 12.62
C LEU A 36 -4.82 -16.93 11.11
N HIS A 37 -5.48 -16.02 10.41
CA HIS A 37 -5.50 -15.95 8.96
C HIS A 37 -5.09 -14.55 8.48
N TYR A 38 -4.15 -14.51 7.55
CA TYR A 38 -3.75 -13.31 6.84
C TYR A 38 -4.58 -13.18 5.57
N SER A 39 -5.34 -12.09 5.48
CA SER A 39 -5.97 -11.69 4.22
C SER A 39 -4.96 -10.86 3.45
N LEU A 40 -4.55 -11.36 2.28
CA LEU A 40 -3.57 -10.70 1.43
C LEU A 40 -4.25 -9.74 0.47
N LEU A 41 -3.74 -8.50 0.41
CA LEU A 41 -4.09 -7.54 -0.62
C LEU A 41 -2.90 -7.38 -1.60
N PRO A 42 -2.94 -8.02 -2.79
CA PRO A 42 -1.83 -7.99 -3.75
C PRO A 42 -1.85 -6.67 -4.54
N ILE A 43 -1.51 -5.56 -3.87
CA ILE A 43 -1.66 -4.23 -4.44
C ILE A 43 -0.89 -4.05 -5.75
N HIS A 44 0.26 -4.70 -5.94
CA HIS A 44 1.07 -4.61 -7.16
C HIS A 44 0.33 -5.06 -8.45
N GLN A 45 -0.73 -5.86 -8.34
CA GLN A 45 -1.51 -6.36 -9.49
C GLN A 45 -2.80 -5.57 -9.73
N MET A 46 -3.11 -4.63 -8.84
CA MET A 46 -4.39 -3.95 -8.85
C MET A 46 -4.38 -2.78 -9.80
N SER A 47 -5.39 -2.73 -10.67
CA SER A 47 -5.66 -1.57 -11.51
C SER A 47 -6.14 -0.39 -10.67
N ARG A 48 -6.03 0.82 -11.24
CA ARG A 48 -6.56 2.04 -10.61
C ARG A 48 -8.05 1.92 -10.24
N GLU A 49 -8.85 1.33 -11.12
CA GLU A 49 -10.29 1.13 -10.92
C GLU A 49 -10.59 0.21 -9.73
N GLU A 50 -9.69 -0.74 -9.46
CA GLU A 50 -9.77 -1.60 -8.28
C GLU A 50 -9.35 -0.87 -7.02
N LEU A 51 -8.31 -0.02 -7.08
CA LEU A 51 -7.85 0.80 -5.95
C LEU A 51 -8.90 1.83 -5.50
N GLU A 52 -9.64 2.42 -6.44
CA GLU A 52 -10.73 3.38 -6.14
C GLU A 52 -11.86 2.75 -5.29
N LYS A 53 -12.01 1.41 -5.31
CA LYS A 53 -13.02 0.70 -4.50
C LYS A 53 -12.68 0.64 -3.00
N TYR A 54 -11.43 0.90 -2.62
CA TYR A 54 -10.96 0.84 -1.22
C TYR A 54 -11.14 2.16 -0.45
N GLY A 55 -11.84 3.12 -1.05
CA GLY A 55 -11.95 4.48 -0.54
C GLY A 55 -10.78 5.35 -1.00
N LYS A 56 -11.05 6.63 -1.25
CA LYS A 56 -10.12 7.55 -1.92
C LYS A 56 -8.79 7.72 -1.20
N GLY A 57 -8.80 7.83 0.14
CA GLY A 57 -7.59 7.94 0.93
C GLY A 57 -6.68 6.71 0.84
N LEU A 58 -7.26 5.51 1.04
CA LEU A 58 -6.50 4.27 1.04
C LEU A 58 -6.03 3.89 -0.38
N GLY A 59 -6.90 4.09 -1.38
CA GLY A 59 -6.53 3.89 -2.79
C GLY A 59 -5.41 4.83 -3.25
N ALA A 60 -5.38 6.08 -2.77
CA ALA A 60 -4.29 7.02 -3.07
C ALA A 60 -2.95 6.54 -2.48
N VAL A 61 -2.93 6.05 -1.24
CA VAL A 61 -1.73 5.46 -0.63
C VAL A 61 -1.22 4.27 -1.44
N PHE A 62 -2.11 3.38 -1.90
CA PHE A 62 -1.72 2.22 -2.69
C PHE A 62 -1.18 2.60 -4.07
N LEU A 63 -1.80 3.60 -4.71
CA LEU A 63 -1.34 4.09 -6.02
C LEU A 63 0.06 4.69 -5.93
N LEU A 64 0.34 5.42 -4.85
CA LEU A 64 1.67 5.97 -4.57
C LEU A 64 2.68 4.86 -4.23
N GLU A 65 2.29 3.85 -3.45
CA GLU A 65 3.16 2.71 -3.13
C GLU A 65 3.62 1.93 -4.37
N GLN A 66 2.75 1.78 -5.36
CA GLN A 66 3.11 1.13 -6.63
C GLN A 66 4.15 1.92 -7.44
N GLY A 67 4.20 3.24 -7.30
CA GLY A 67 5.12 4.09 -8.06
C GLY A 67 6.55 4.12 -7.52
N PHE A 68 6.78 3.66 -6.28
CA PHE A 68 8.13 3.64 -5.72
C PHE A 68 8.98 2.55 -6.39
N GLY A 69 10.11 2.95 -6.98
CA GLY A 69 10.98 2.06 -7.75
C GLY A 69 10.76 2.14 -9.27
N GLU A 70 9.72 2.84 -9.71
CA GLU A 70 9.52 3.20 -11.12
C GLU A 70 10.31 4.49 -11.47
N GLU A 71 10.33 4.85 -12.76
CA GLU A 71 10.92 6.11 -13.22
C GLU A 71 10.20 7.32 -12.60
N GLU A 72 10.95 8.41 -12.39
CA GLU A 72 10.45 9.64 -11.76
C GLU A 72 9.16 10.16 -12.43
N GLU A 73 9.06 10.04 -13.75
CA GLU A 73 7.91 10.50 -14.52
C GLU A 73 6.63 9.70 -14.21
N GLU A 74 6.74 8.40 -14.00
CA GLU A 74 5.60 7.56 -13.66
C GLU A 74 5.15 7.82 -12.21
N LEU A 75 6.10 8.07 -11.30
CA LEU A 75 5.79 8.48 -9.93
C LEU A 75 5.04 9.83 -9.91
N LYS A 76 5.44 10.80 -10.72
CA LYS A 76 4.72 12.08 -10.88
C LYS A 76 3.29 11.86 -11.35
N LYS A 77 3.11 11.06 -12.40
CA LYS A 77 1.78 10.76 -12.94
C LYS A 77 0.87 10.10 -11.89
N ARG A 78 1.39 9.12 -11.15
CA ARG A 78 0.65 8.47 -10.05
C ARG A 78 0.33 9.45 -8.92
N LEU A 79 1.23 10.39 -8.62
CA LEU A 79 0.99 11.43 -7.63
C LEU A 79 -0.11 12.40 -8.08
N GLU A 80 -0.15 12.82 -9.35
CA GLU A 80 -1.27 13.61 -9.89
C GLU A 80 -2.61 12.87 -9.79
N GLU A 81 -2.61 11.56 -10.07
CA GLU A 81 -3.79 10.72 -9.95
C GLU A 81 -4.25 10.58 -8.49
N ALA A 82 -3.31 10.35 -7.56
CA ALA A 82 -3.57 10.31 -6.13
C ALA A 82 -4.15 11.64 -5.63
N SER A 83 -3.62 12.78 -6.07
CA SER A 83 -4.14 14.11 -5.74
C SER A 83 -5.60 14.29 -6.19
N LYS A 84 -5.98 13.77 -7.37
CA LYS A 84 -7.39 13.79 -7.83
C LYS A 84 -8.30 12.96 -6.94
N MET A 85 -7.82 11.83 -6.40
CA MET A 85 -8.58 11.02 -5.46
C MET A 85 -8.77 11.77 -4.12
N LEU A 86 -7.72 12.43 -3.65
CA LEU A 86 -7.67 13.14 -2.37
C LEU A 86 -8.36 14.52 -2.38
N PHE A 87 -8.68 15.07 -3.54
CA PHE A 87 -9.22 16.43 -3.69
C PHE A 87 -10.47 16.74 -2.85
N LYS A 88 -11.29 15.72 -2.55
CA LYS A 88 -12.53 15.87 -1.76
C LYS A 88 -12.45 15.26 -0.36
N GLU A 89 -11.27 14.85 0.05
CA GLU A 89 -11.04 14.22 1.35
C GLU A 89 -10.77 15.26 2.44
N GLU A 90 -10.85 14.83 3.70
CA GLU A 90 -10.58 15.69 4.84
C GLU A 90 -9.13 16.15 4.87
N LYS A 91 -8.92 17.44 5.20
CA LYS A 91 -7.59 18.07 5.20
C LYS A 91 -6.56 17.30 6.05
N GLU A 92 -6.99 16.77 7.20
CA GLU A 92 -6.14 16.01 8.11
C GLU A 92 -5.65 14.70 7.48
N LEU A 93 -6.52 14.00 6.75
CA LEU A 93 -6.18 12.80 6.01
C LEU A 93 -5.18 13.11 4.88
N VAL A 94 -5.44 14.17 4.10
CA VAL A 94 -4.53 14.62 3.03
C VAL A 94 -3.15 14.96 3.58
N GLN A 95 -3.08 15.67 4.72
CA GLN A 95 -1.84 16.00 5.40
C GLN A 95 -1.09 14.75 5.91
N ALA A 96 -1.81 13.78 6.48
CA ALA A 96 -1.23 12.54 6.95
C ALA A 96 -0.60 11.74 5.80
N ILE A 97 -1.30 11.62 4.66
CA ILE A 97 -0.82 10.94 3.46
C ILE A 97 0.39 11.68 2.87
N GLY A 98 0.33 13.01 2.76
CA GLY A 98 1.47 13.81 2.28
C GLY A 98 2.72 13.63 3.13
N LYS A 99 2.58 13.64 4.46
CA LYS A 99 3.69 13.41 5.40
C LYS A 99 4.26 12.00 5.26
N TRP A 100 3.41 10.98 5.14
CA TRP A 100 3.83 9.61 4.89
C TRP A 100 4.62 9.49 3.57
N PHE A 101 4.13 10.10 2.49
CA PHE A 101 4.79 10.11 1.19
C PHE A 101 6.18 10.76 1.26
N GLN A 102 6.30 11.91 1.93
CA GLN A 102 7.59 12.56 2.19
C GLN A 102 8.56 11.70 2.99
N MET A 103 8.06 11.00 4.04
CA MET A 103 8.89 10.09 4.84
C MET A 103 9.40 8.93 3.99
N ARG A 104 8.55 8.40 3.10
CA ARG A 104 8.90 7.31 2.19
C ARG A 104 9.96 7.76 1.17
N LEU A 105 9.84 8.97 0.63
CA LEU A 105 10.81 9.55 -0.30
C LEU A 105 12.17 9.82 0.34
N LYS A 106 12.23 10.29 1.58
CA LYS A 106 13.51 10.47 2.32
C LYS A 106 14.26 9.15 2.55
N GLY A 107 13.59 8.01 2.44
CA GLY A 107 14.19 6.68 2.45
C GLY A 107 14.57 6.15 1.05
N SER A 108 14.39 6.94 -0.01
CA SER A 108 14.66 6.62 -1.41
C SER A 108 15.62 7.65 -2.02
N GLU A 109 16.29 7.33 -3.14
CA GLU A 109 17.23 8.24 -3.84
C GLU A 109 16.55 9.36 -4.64
N LEU A 110 15.25 9.63 -4.42
CA LEU A 110 14.48 10.65 -5.13
C LEU A 110 14.49 11.99 -4.38
N GLU A 111 14.77 13.08 -5.11
CA GLU A 111 14.93 14.43 -4.57
C GLU A 111 13.61 14.98 -3.96
N PRO A 112 13.62 15.52 -2.73
CA PRO A 112 12.43 16.03 -2.02
C PRO A 112 11.65 17.16 -2.71
N SER A 113 12.24 17.83 -3.70
CA SER A 113 11.68 19.01 -4.38
C SER A 113 10.41 18.72 -5.20
N LEU A 114 10.18 17.47 -5.62
CA LEU A 114 8.98 17.05 -6.36
C LEU A 114 7.68 17.22 -5.56
N VAL A 115 7.77 17.08 -4.23
CA VAL A 115 6.60 17.02 -3.36
C VAL A 115 6.05 18.41 -3.07
N GLU A 116 6.94 19.39 -2.93
CA GLU A 116 6.58 20.78 -2.64
C GLU A 116 5.85 21.41 -3.82
N GLU A 117 6.24 21.09 -5.06
CA GLU A 117 5.58 21.62 -6.26
C GLU A 117 4.14 21.11 -6.45
N ILE A 118 3.84 19.89 -5.98
CA ILE A 118 2.55 19.22 -6.22
C ILE A 118 1.56 19.43 -5.07
N LEU A 119 2.04 19.63 -3.83
CA LEU A 119 1.17 19.91 -2.68
C LEU A 119 0.78 21.40 -2.52
N GLU A 120 1.46 22.32 -3.22
CA GLU A 120 1.17 23.75 -3.20
C GLU A 120 0.20 24.22 -4.32
N LYS A 121 -0.25 23.32 -5.21
CA LYS A 121 -1.30 23.60 -6.21
C LYS A 121 -2.65 23.01 -5.81
#